data_AF-A0A9X8IZ19-F1
#
_entry.id   AF-A0A9X8IZ19-F1
#
_cell.length_a   1.000
_cell.length_b   1.000
_cell.length_c   1.000
_cell.angle_alpha   90.00
_cell.angle_beta   90.00
_cell.angle_gamma   90.00
#
_symmetry.space_group_name_H-M   'P 1'
#
loop_
_entity.id
_entity.type
_entity.pdbx_description
1 polymer ?
#
loop_
_entity_poly.entity_id
_entity_poly.type
_entity_poly.pdbx_seq_one_letter_code
_entity_poly.pdbx_strand_id
1 'polypeptide(L)' 'MVSAKEASEKWGISDRWIQLLCKQGRIIGAYRLGWTWAIPEDAVKPVDGRMK' A
#
# COMPACT_ATOMS: atom_id res chain seq x y z
N MET A 1 5.31 -11.03 2.50
CA MET A 1 5.08 -9.60 2.79
C MET A 1 6.00 -8.80 1.89
N VAL A 2 5.48 -7.76 1.26
CA VAL A 2 6.22 -6.88 0.35
C VAL A 2 6.41 -5.50 0.96
N SER A 3 7.49 -4.85 0.57
CA SER A 3 7.73 -3.44 0.89
C SER A 3 6.81 -2.51 0.10
N ALA A 4 6.67 -1.26 0.55
CA ALA A 4 5.96 -0.23 -0.23
C ALA A 4 6.53 -0.03 -1.64
N LYS A 5 7.82 -0.33 -1.86
CA LYS A 5 8.47 -0.24 -3.16
C LYS A 5 8.06 -1.38 -4.09
N GLU A 6 8.07 -2.62 -3.60
CA GLU A 6 7.61 -3.76 -4.39
C GLU A 6 6.10 -3.66 -4.70
N ALA A 7 5.30 -3.22 -3.74
CA ALA A 7 3.88 -2.95 -3.96
C ALA A 7 3.68 -1.81 -4.99
N SER A 8 4.60 -0.83 -5.04
CA SER A 8 4.58 0.28 -6.02
C SER A 8 4.75 -0.24 -7.43
N GLU A 9 5.72 -1.13 -7.63
CA GLU A 9 5.99 -1.79 -8.91
C GLU A 9 4.83 -2.71 -9.31
N LYS A 10 4.27 -3.48 -8.36
CA LYS A 10 3.15 -4.40 -8.61
C LYS A 10 1.85 -3.68 -8.98
N TRP A 11 1.54 -2.55 -8.34
CA TRP A 11 0.28 -1.82 -8.54
C TRP A 11 0.38 -0.65 -9.51
N GLY A 12 1.60 -0.32 -9.97
CA GLY A 12 1.88 0.80 -10.86
C GLY A 12 1.55 2.17 -10.26
N ILE A 13 1.66 2.32 -8.94
CA ILE A 13 1.38 3.58 -8.22
C ILE A 13 2.61 3.99 -7.42
N SER A 14 2.80 5.29 -7.21
CA SER A 14 3.97 5.79 -6.49
C SER A 14 4.08 5.23 -5.06
N ASP A 15 5.30 5.04 -4.57
CA ASP A 15 5.58 4.64 -3.17
C ASP A 15 4.87 5.55 -2.16
N ARG A 16 4.89 6.87 -2.38
CA ARG A 16 4.20 7.86 -1.54
C ARG A 16 2.69 7.63 -1.47
N TRP A 17 2.10 7.18 -2.57
CA TRP A 17 0.68 6.84 -2.63
C TRP A 17 0.38 5.60 -1.82
N ILE A 18 1.23 4.59 -1.89
CA ILE A 18 1.10 3.38 -1.08
C ILE A 18 1.23 3.71 0.40
N GLN A 19 2.22 4.52 0.78
CA GLN A 19 2.35 4.98 2.15
C GLN A 19 1.09 5.72 2.64
N LEU A 20 0.46 6.52 1.78
CA LEU A 20 -0.79 7.19 2.09
C LEU A 20 -1.93 6.17 2.29
N LEU A 21 -2.06 5.18 1.41
CA LEU A 21 -3.06 4.12 1.52
C LEU A 21 -2.88 3.28 2.78
N CYS A 22 -1.64 2.94 3.13
CA CYS A 22 -1.32 2.26 4.38
C CYS A 22 -1.67 3.12 5.60
N LYS A 23 -1.32 4.42 5.58
CA LYS A 23 -1.68 5.38 6.65
C LYS A 23 -3.19 5.55 6.80
N GLN A 24 -3.92 5.51 5.69
CA GLN A 24 -5.39 5.59 5.67
C GLN A 24 -6.06 4.26 6.06
N GLY A 25 -5.30 3.19 6.29
CA GLY A 25 -5.86 1.87 6.60
C GLY A 25 -6.62 1.23 5.44
N ARG A 26 -6.38 1.67 4.20
CA ARG A 26 -7.06 1.14 3.00
C ARG A 26 -6.47 -0.18 2.52
N ILE A 27 -5.26 -0.51 2.96
CA ILE A 27 -4.59 -1.77 2.66
C ILE A 27 -4.71 -2.67 3.90
N ILE A 28 -5.57 -3.67 3.81
CA ILE A 28 -5.84 -4.60 4.91
C ILE A 28 -4.55 -5.38 5.24
N GLY A 29 -4.21 -5.45 6.52
CA GLY A 29 -3.01 -6.13 7.00
C GLY A 29 -1.70 -5.36 6.75
N ALA A 30 -1.74 -4.17 6.14
CA ALA A 30 -0.56 -3.33 6.08
C ALA A 30 -0.28 -2.68 7.43
N TYR A 31 0.97 -2.75 7.88
CA TYR A 31 1.41 -2.12 9.13
C TYR A 31 2.80 -1.54 8.99
N ARG A 32 3.12 -0.59 9.88
CA ARG A 32 4.42 0.09 9.87
C ARG A 32 5.44 -0.78 10.62
N LEU A 33 6.42 -1.30 9.89
CA LEU A 33 7.54 -2.05 10.44
C LEU A 33 8.75 -1.09 10.58
N GLY A 34 8.83 -0.41 11.71
CA GLY A 34 9.84 0.62 11.96
C GLY A 34 9.71 1.79 11.00
N TRP A 35 10.64 1.90 10.04
CA TRP A 35 10.71 2.98 9.05
C TRP A 35 10.06 2.61 7.71
N THR A 36 9.74 1.33 7.49
CA THR A 36 9.10 0.84 6.27
C THR A 36 7.67 0.39 6.52
N TRP A 37 6.91 0.21 5.45
CA TRP A 37 5.60 -0.43 5.48
C TRP A 37 5.74 -1.89 5.08
N ALA A 38 5.22 -2.78 5.92
CA ALA A 38 5.01 -4.18 5.60
C ALA A 38 3.60 -4.31 5.03
N ILE A 39 3.51 -4.74 3.77
CA ILE A 39 2.24 -4.92 3.06
C ILE A 39 2.09 -6.42 2.76
N PRO A 40 0.93 -7.03 3.03
CA PRO A 40 0.68 -8.41 2.67
C PRO A 40 0.74 -8.61 1.14
N GLU A 41 1.23 -9.75 0.66
CA GLU A 41 1.33 -10.01 -0.80
C GLU A 41 -0.03 -10.27 -1.45
N ASP A 42 -0.94 -10.80 -0.63
CA ASP A 42 -2.37 -11.01 -0.83
C ASP A 42 -3.18 -9.71 -0.71
N ALA A 43 -2.54 -8.60 -0.34
CA ALA A 43 -3.22 -7.31 -0.32
C ALA A 43 -3.67 -6.94 -1.75
N VAL A 44 -4.96 -6.65 -1.87
CA VAL A 44 -5.55 -6.18 -3.12
C VAL A 44 -5.38 -4.67 -3.21
N LYS A 45 -5.07 -4.16 -4.41
CA LYS A 45 -5.01 -2.71 -4.67
C LYS A 45 -6.35 -2.09 -4.25
N PRO A 46 -6.36 -1.15 -3.29
CA PRO A 46 -7.62 -0.54 -2.87
C PRO A 46 -8.24 0.22 -4.04
N VAL A 47 -9.56 0.10 -4.20
CA VAL A 47 -10.31 0.81 -5.24
C VAL A 47 -10.12 2.31 -5.04
N ASP A 48 -9.59 3.00 -6.05
CA ASP A 48 -9.33 4.43 -5.95
C ASP A 48 -10.67 5.17 -5.77
N GLY A 49 -10.84 5.87 -4.64
CA GLY A 49 -12.11 6.51 -4.28
C GLY A 49 -12.34 7.84 -5.01
N ARG A 50 -11.53 8.14 -6.03
CA ARG A 50 -11.58 9.40 -6.78
C ARG A 50 -12.60 9.41 -7.91
N MET A 51 -13.38 8.34 -8.09
CA MET A 51 -14.52 8.38 -9.00
C MET A 51 -15.69 9.08 -8.30
N LYS A 52 -15.93 10.34 -8.69
CA LYS A 52 -17.23 11.02 -8.62
C LYS A 52 -17.81 11.10 -10.03
#